data_AF-R5DJJ7-F1
#
_entry.id   AF-R5DJJ7-F1
#
_cell.length_a   1.000
_cell.length_b   1.000
_cell.length_c   1.000
_cell.angle_alpha   90.00
_cell.angle_beta   90.00
_cell.angle_gamma   90.00
#
_symmetry.space_group_name_H-M   'P 1'
#
loop_
_entity.id
_entity.type
_entity.pdbx_description
1 polymer ?
#
loop_
_entity_poly.entity_id
_entity_poly.type
_entity_poly.pdbx_seq_one_letter_code
_entity_poly.pdbx_strand_id
1 'polypeptide(L)'
;MKNIVNSTVKFSYNISKGSIKNRQKLISKYNKQIFSRLEQNLKDNYISVADAQKAIDEVLPEKKVIQIRPISSKNKKEDVGNSDFLYGKNWNIVGQTIDIPIKNNKISIKNLSIFMHELTHVIDTLLNPKTTARVNGMYLRHTYTENLSNIIDKKLYNYENIEETIPFISNKRYKKTKKEILQTRENELLKFLKDYSVKDKIDYIQEMRNTLIEERTAYTEEEKYAWILTKKHKIHLPKFNEIGNLKGYFFDEKIKILKKIGFEIIDKERKEHAKKLKTRRKK
;
A
#
# COMPACT_ATOMS: atom_id res chain seq x y z
N MET A 1 10.58 -17.52 16.65
CA MET A 1 10.55 -16.10 16.19
C MET A 1 9.97 -15.25 17.31
N LYS A 2 10.78 -14.39 17.93
CA LYS A 2 10.28 -13.39 18.90
C LYS A 2 9.30 -12.47 18.15
N ASN A 3 8.15 -12.15 18.72
CA ASN A 3 7.11 -11.40 18.02
C ASN A 3 7.55 -9.93 17.89
N ILE A 4 8.13 -9.56 16.75
CA ILE A 4 8.80 -8.26 16.54
C ILE A 4 7.78 -7.12 16.36
N VAL A 5 6.48 -7.41 16.21
CA VAL A 5 5.45 -6.41 15.91
C VAL A 5 4.56 -6.20 17.12
N ASN A 6 4.36 -4.94 17.52
CA ASN A 6 3.45 -4.57 18.61
C ASN A 6 2.01 -5.02 18.30
N SER A 7 1.26 -5.48 19.30
CA SER A 7 -0.16 -5.86 19.15
C SER A 7 -1.06 -4.70 18.74
N THR A 8 -0.62 -3.46 18.93
CA THR A 8 -1.34 -2.25 18.49
C THR A 8 -1.34 -2.04 16.98
N VAL A 9 -0.46 -2.73 16.23
CA VAL A 9 -0.29 -2.58 14.77
C VAL A 9 -0.45 -3.89 14.00
N LYS A 10 -1.16 -4.85 14.60
CA LYS A 10 -1.65 -6.06 13.94
C LYS A 10 -2.90 -6.58 14.62
N PHE A 11 -3.74 -7.28 13.89
CA PHE A 11 -4.77 -8.11 14.49
C PHE A 11 -4.20 -9.43 15.00
N SER A 12 -4.90 -10.05 15.95
CA SER A 12 -4.62 -11.43 16.34
C SER A 12 -4.76 -12.40 15.16
N TYR A 13 -4.05 -13.52 15.25
CA TYR A 13 -4.03 -14.53 14.18
C TYR A 13 -5.43 -15.06 13.82
N ASN A 14 -6.34 -15.13 14.78
CA ASN A 14 -7.71 -15.58 14.53
C ASN A 14 -8.48 -14.68 13.55
N ILE A 15 -8.14 -13.39 13.50
CA ILE A 15 -8.70 -12.42 12.56
C ILE A 15 -7.86 -12.39 11.27
N SER A 16 -6.53 -12.40 11.41
CA SER A 16 -5.60 -12.20 10.28
C SER A 16 -5.25 -13.49 9.51
N LYS A 17 -5.87 -14.63 9.82
CA LYS A 17 -5.62 -15.91 9.14
C LYS A 17 -6.33 -15.97 7.77
N GLY A 18 -5.85 -16.88 6.91
CA GLY A 18 -6.43 -17.13 5.60
C GLY A 18 -5.61 -16.55 4.45
N SER A 19 -6.19 -16.60 3.24
CA SER A 19 -5.54 -16.14 2.02
C SER A 19 -5.49 -14.61 1.93
N ILE A 20 -4.66 -14.07 1.03
CA ILE A 20 -4.66 -12.63 0.69
C ILE A 20 -6.07 -12.19 0.26
N LYS A 21 -6.74 -12.98 -0.58
CA LYS A 21 -8.11 -12.69 -1.05
C LYS A 21 -9.13 -12.62 0.10
N ASN A 22 -9.00 -13.49 1.10
CA ASN A 22 -9.89 -13.45 2.27
C ASN A 22 -9.68 -12.18 3.11
N ARG A 23 -8.43 -11.76 3.26
CA ARG A 23 -8.09 -10.53 3.99
C ARG A 23 -8.53 -9.28 3.24
N GLN A 24 -8.38 -9.24 1.91
CA GLN A 24 -8.94 -8.17 1.07
C GLN A 24 -10.46 -8.05 1.21
N LYS A 25 -11.19 -9.17 1.30
CA LYS A 25 -12.64 -9.12 1.59
C LYS A 25 -12.95 -8.54 2.98
N LEU A 26 -12.11 -8.81 3.98
CA LEU A 26 -12.24 -8.21 5.32
C LEU A 26 -11.99 -6.70 5.29
N ILE A 27 -10.97 -6.25 4.55
CA ILE A 27 -10.71 -4.82 4.31
C ILE A 27 -11.97 -4.15 3.75
N SER A 28 -12.51 -4.64 2.62
CA SER A 28 -13.73 -4.08 2.02
C SER A 28 -14.94 -4.11 2.96
N LYS A 29 -15.04 -5.13 3.83
CA LYS A 29 -16.09 -5.22 4.85
C LYS A 29 -15.95 -4.13 5.91
N TYR A 30 -14.75 -3.96 6.49
CA TYR A 30 -14.50 -2.95 7.50
C TYR A 30 -14.64 -1.54 6.93
N ASN A 31 -14.08 -1.29 5.74
CA ASN A 31 -14.25 -0.02 5.05
C ASN A 31 -15.73 0.32 4.81
N LYS A 32 -16.54 -0.66 4.36
CA LYS A 32 -17.98 -0.44 4.15
C LYS A 32 -18.67 -0.05 5.46
N GLN A 33 -18.38 -0.76 6.54
CA GLN A 33 -18.97 -0.50 7.86
C GLN A 33 -18.55 0.86 8.43
N ILE A 34 -17.26 1.22 8.30
CA ILE A 34 -16.73 2.51 8.72
C ILE A 34 -17.39 3.61 7.89
N PHE A 35 -17.37 3.52 6.56
CA PHE A 35 -17.98 4.50 5.67
C PHE A 35 -19.46 4.73 5.99
N SER A 36 -20.25 3.68 6.22
CA SER A 36 -21.66 3.82 6.62
C SER A 36 -21.82 4.61 7.93
N ARG A 37 -20.93 4.43 8.91
CA ARG A 37 -20.93 5.24 10.13
C ARG A 37 -20.50 6.69 9.87
N LEU A 38 -19.54 6.92 8.99
CA LEU A 38 -19.16 8.29 8.59
C LEU A 38 -20.34 9.01 7.94
N GLU A 39 -21.05 8.33 7.02
CA GLU A 39 -22.23 8.87 6.36
C GLU A 39 -23.34 9.26 7.34
N GLN A 40 -23.59 8.43 8.37
CA GLN A 40 -24.60 8.72 9.40
C GLN A 40 -24.28 9.94 10.27
N ASN A 41 -23.00 10.29 10.40
CA ASN A 41 -22.54 11.40 11.23
C ASN A 41 -22.17 12.65 10.41
N LEU A 42 -22.43 12.64 9.10
CA LEU A 42 -22.16 13.77 8.22
C LEU A 42 -23.09 14.94 8.57
N LYS A 43 -22.50 16.14 8.77
CA LYS A 43 -23.22 17.40 9.02
C LYS A 43 -22.65 18.49 8.14
N ASP A 44 -23.50 19.14 7.34
CA ASP A 44 -23.13 20.24 6.44
C ASP A 44 -21.97 19.92 5.50
N ASN A 45 -21.88 18.69 4.98
CA ASN A 45 -20.77 18.19 4.16
C ASN A 45 -19.44 18.05 4.92
N TYR A 46 -19.47 17.92 6.24
CA TYR A 46 -18.29 17.67 7.06
C TYR A 46 -18.53 16.52 8.04
N ILE A 47 -17.43 15.91 8.46
CA ILE A 47 -17.39 15.02 9.61
C ILE A 47 -16.33 15.51 10.59
N SER A 48 -16.61 15.44 11.90
CA SER A 48 -15.59 15.77 12.89
C SER A 48 -14.53 14.66 12.95
N VAL A 49 -13.28 15.03 13.27
CA VAL A 49 -12.20 14.04 13.45
C VAL A 49 -12.55 13.03 14.54
N ALA A 50 -13.26 13.47 15.59
CA ALA A 50 -13.71 12.60 16.68
C ALA A 50 -14.73 11.55 16.20
N ASP A 51 -15.70 11.96 15.38
CA ASP A 51 -16.69 11.03 14.81
C ASP A 51 -16.03 10.05 13.83
N ALA A 52 -15.04 10.52 13.05
CA ALA A 52 -14.28 9.64 12.17
C ALA A 52 -13.44 8.61 12.95
N GLN A 53 -12.78 9.03 14.03
CA GLN A 53 -12.05 8.12 14.92
C GLN A 53 -12.99 7.10 15.57
N LYS A 54 -14.14 7.56 16.07
CA LYS A 54 -15.17 6.71 16.67
C LYS A 54 -15.68 5.66 15.68
N ALA A 55 -15.89 6.03 14.41
CA ALA A 55 -16.31 5.10 13.37
C ALA A 55 -15.28 3.97 13.15
N ILE A 56 -13.98 4.26 13.22
CA ILE A 56 -12.91 3.23 13.18
C ILE A 56 -12.99 2.35 14.43
N ASP A 57 -12.96 2.97 15.61
CA ASP A 57 -12.87 2.27 16.90
C ASP A 57 -14.04 1.32 17.15
N GLU A 58 -15.25 1.68 16.69
CA GLU A 58 -16.46 0.85 16.84
C GLU A 58 -16.55 -0.30 15.84
N VAL A 59 -15.84 -0.23 14.71
CA VAL A 59 -15.92 -1.25 13.66
C VAL A 59 -14.79 -2.27 13.77
N LEU A 60 -13.58 -1.82 14.12
CA LEU A 60 -12.44 -2.73 14.20
C LEU A 60 -12.63 -3.70 15.36
N PRO A 61 -12.35 -5.01 15.15
CA PRO A 61 -12.63 -6.06 16.14
C PRO A 61 -11.71 -6.02 17.38
N GLU A 62 -10.62 -5.26 17.31
CA GLU A 62 -9.65 -5.11 18.39
C GLU A 62 -9.20 -3.65 18.43
N LYS A 63 -9.01 -3.10 19.63
CA LYS A 63 -8.48 -1.74 19.78
C LYS A 63 -7.06 -1.64 19.21
N LYS A 64 -6.84 -0.66 18.33
CA LYS A 64 -5.55 -0.36 17.71
C LYS A 64 -5.17 1.09 17.93
N VAL A 65 -3.89 1.40 17.73
CA VAL A 65 -3.40 2.78 17.81
C VAL A 65 -3.40 3.33 16.39
N ILE A 66 -4.46 4.04 16.03
CA ILE A 66 -4.64 4.72 14.76
C ILE A 66 -4.93 6.18 15.08
N GLN A 67 -4.25 7.11 14.42
CA GLN A 67 -4.44 8.54 14.64
C GLN A 67 -4.79 9.25 13.34
N ILE A 68 -5.91 9.96 13.33
CA ILE A 68 -6.28 10.86 12.23
C ILE A 68 -5.65 12.22 12.49
N ARG A 69 -4.84 12.72 11.55
CA ARG A 69 -4.04 13.93 11.72
C ARG A 69 -4.13 14.84 10.49
N PRO A 70 -3.91 16.15 10.65
CA PRO A 70 -3.81 17.04 9.50
C PRO A 70 -2.53 16.74 8.72
N ILE A 71 -2.59 16.78 7.39
CA ILE A 71 -1.38 16.78 6.55
C ILE A 71 -0.46 17.94 6.95
N SER A 72 0.83 17.65 7.13
CA SER A 72 1.81 18.68 7.48
C SER A 72 1.89 19.78 6.40
N SER A 73 1.98 21.02 6.86
CA SER A 73 1.74 22.27 6.10
C SER A 73 2.63 22.53 4.87
N LYS A 74 3.55 21.62 4.50
CA LYS A 74 4.40 21.74 3.31
C LYS A 74 3.68 21.35 2.02
N ASN A 75 2.65 20.50 2.08
CA ASN A 75 1.86 20.10 0.92
C ASN A 75 0.39 20.47 1.11
N LYS A 76 0.05 21.74 0.85
CA LYS A 76 -1.32 22.29 0.93
C LYS A 76 -2.24 21.86 -0.22
N LYS A 77 -2.01 20.69 -0.83
CA LYS A 77 -2.94 20.19 -1.85
C LYS A 77 -4.14 19.58 -1.13
N GLU A 78 -5.33 20.14 -1.36
CA GLU A 78 -6.57 19.69 -0.72
C GLU A 78 -7.00 18.27 -1.13
N ASP A 79 -6.35 17.68 -2.15
CA ASP A 79 -6.67 16.37 -2.72
C ASP A 79 -5.54 15.33 -2.52
N VAL A 80 -4.81 15.40 -1.40
CA VAL A 80 -3.75 14.44 -1.06
C VAL A 80 -4.06 13.80 0.29
N GLY A 81 -3.70 12.52 0.45
CA GLY A 81 -3.70 11.76 1.70
C GLY A 81 -2.33 11.11 1.90
N ASN A 82 -2.05 10.66 3.13
CA ASN A 82 -0.96 9.74 3.42
C ASN A 82 -1.31 8.86 4.62
N SER A 83 -0.61 7.74 4.76
CA SER A 83 -0.60 6.91 5.95
C SER A 83 0.83 6.52 6.29
N ASP A 84 1.16 6.50 7.58
CA ASP A 84 2.51 6.20 8.05
C ASP A 84 2.47 5.44 9.38
N PHE A 85 3.61 4.90 9.78
CA PHE A 85 3.81 4.28 11.07
C PHE A 85 4.13 5.31 12.15
N LEU A 86 3.62 5.04 13.35
CA LEU A 86 4.08 5.68 14.57
C LEU A 86 5.22 4.87 15.16
N TYR A 87 6.36 5.52 15.35
CA TYR A 87 7.53 4.90 15.95
C TYR A 87 7.61 5.27 17.44
N GLY A 88 7.78 4.25 18.28
CA GLY A 88 8.07 4.39 19.70
C GLY A 88 9.57 4.43 19.96
N LYS A 89 9.97 4.12 21.20
CA LYS A 89 11.39 3.96 21.55
C LYS A 89 12.04 2.87 20.69
N ASN A 90 13.29 3.11 20.28
CA ASN A 90 14.11 2.20 19.48
C ASN A 90 13.51 1.83 18.10
N TRP A 91 12.81 2.77 17.45
CA TRP A 91 12.25 2.58 16.09
C TRP A 91 11.25 1.42 15.95
N ASN A 92 10.67 0.95 17.05
CA ASN A 92 9.59 -0.02 16.96
C ASN A 92 8.29 0.64 16.52
N ILE A 93 7.60 0.03 15.57
CA ILE A 93 6.27 0.46 15.17
C ILE A 93 5.28 0.20 16.32
N VAL A 94 4.59 1.26 16.77
CA VAL A 94 3.63 1.25 17.90
C VAL A 94 2.23 1.72 17.53
N GLY A 95 2.04 2.27 16.32
CA GLY A 95 0.75 2.73 15.83
C GLY A 95 0.81 3.10 14.35
N GLN A 96 -0.26 3.68 13.84
CA GLN A 96 -0.41 4.14 12.46
C GLN A 96 -1.09 5.51 12.41
N THR A 97 -0.90 6.23 11.31
CA THR A 97 -1.57 7.51 11.02
C THR A 97 -2.42 7.44 9.78
N ILE A 98 -3.44 8.29 9.75
CA ILE A 98 -4.16 8.69 8.55
C ILE A 98 -4.01 10.21 8.49
N ASP A 99 -3.17 10.69 7.60
CA ASP A 99 -2.88 12.10 7.41
C ASP A 99 -3.73 12.61 6.23
N ILE A 100 -4.70 13.48 6.52
CA ILE A 100 -5.63 14.01 5.53
C ILE A 100 -5.86 15.52 5.69
N PRO A 101 -6.44 16.21 4.70
CA PRO A 101 -6.74 17.63 4.84
C PRO A 101 -7.87 17.84 5.85
N ILE A 102 -7.54 18.52 6.95
CA ILE A 102 -8.42 18.81 8.09
C ILE A 102 -8.43 20.31 8.32
N LYS A 103 -9.63 20.88 8.46
CA LYS A 103 -9.84 22.29 8.82
C LYS A 103 -10.76 22.36 10.03
N ASN A 104 -10.36 23.08 11.08
CA ASN A 104 -11.15 23.24 12.32
C ASN A 104 -11.63 21.89 12.90
N ASN A 105 -10.75 20.89 12.97
CA ASN A 105 -11.05 19.51 13.41
C ASN A 105 -12.18 18.82 12.62
N LYS A 106 -12.37 19.21 11.37
CA LYS A 106 -13.35 18.62 10.46
C LYS A 106 -12.69 18.18 9.16
N ILE A 107 -13.20 17.08 8.62
CA ILE A 107 -12.85 16.49 7.35
C ILE A 107 -13.99 16.83 6.38
N SER A 108 -13.64 17.40 5.22
CA SER A 108 -14.62 17.67 4.16
C SER A 108 -15.12 16.36 3.55
N ILE A 109 -16.40 16.31 3.17
CA ILE A 109 -16.98 15.18 2.44
C ILE A 109 -16.20 14.87 1.15
N LYS A 110 -15.61 15.90 0.52
CA LYS A 110 -14.78 15.77 -0.68
C LYS A 110 -13.54 14.91 -0.45
N ASN A 111 -13.05 14.85 0.79
CA ASN A 111 -11.85 14.11 1.17
C ASN A 111 -12.17 12.71 1.67
N LEU A 112 -13.45 12.29 1.70
CA LEU A 112 -13.80 10.98 2.23
C LEU A 112 -13.30 9.84 1.35
N SER A 113 -13.25 9.96 0.02
CA SER A 113 -12.67 8.90 -0.82
C SER A 113 -11.18 8.72 -0.51
N ILE A 114 -10.44 9.82 -0.37
CA ILE A 114 -9.01 9.83 0.02
C ILE A 114 -8.83 9.25 1.42
N PHE A 115 -9.68 9.63 2.37
CA PHE A 115 -9.67 9.03 3.71
C PHE A 115 -9.86 7.51 3.65
N MET A 116 -10.77 7.00 2.80
CA MET A 116 -10.98 5.56 2.63
C MET A 116 -9.80 4.87 1.93
N HIS A 117 -9.07 5.58 1.05
CA HIS A 117 -7.80 5.12 0.49
C HIS A 117 -6.78 4.86 1.62
N GLU A 118 -6.50 5.88 2.43
CA GLU A 118 -5.51 5.77 3.52
C GLU A 118 -5.93 4.79 4.62
N LEU A 119 -7.22 4.75 4.94
CA LEU A 119 -7.77 3.75 5.85
C LEU A 119 -7.55 2.31 5.34
N THR A 120 -7.56 2.12 4.02
CA THR A 120 -7.30 0.81 3.42
C THR A 120 -5.89 0.34 3.70
N HIS A 121 -4.89 1.21 3.58
CA HIS A 121 -3.49 0.91 3.95
C HIS A 121 -3.36 0.53 5.43
N VAL A 122 -4.02 1.29 6.30
CA VAL A 122 -4.03 1.03 7.76
C VAL A 122 -4.64 -0.34 8.07
N ILE A 123 -5.78 -0.68 7.49
CA ILE A 123 -6.46 -1.97 7.74
C ILE A 123 -5.68 -3.13 7.09
N ASP A 124 -5.10 -2.93 5.91
CA ASP A 124 -4.27 -3.96 5.27
C ASP A 124 -3.07 -4.32 6.16
N THR A 125 -2.35 -3.32 6.67
CA THR A 125 -1.25 -3.52 7.63
C THR A 125 -1.71 -4.37 8.82
N LEU A 126 -2.86 -4.04 9.42
CA LEU A 126 -3.39 -4.77 10.57
C LEU A 126 -3.67 -6.25 10.24
N LEU A 127 -4.15 -6.54 9.03
CA LEU A 127 -4.45 -7.89 8.56
C LEU A 127 -3.22 -8.63 7.99
N ASN A 128 -2.10 -7.94 7.78
CA ASN A 128 -0.87 -8.46 7.18
C ASN A 128 0.34 -8.44 8.14
N PRO A 129 0.27 -9.09 9.32
CA PRO A 129 1.34 -9.01 10.33
C PRO A 129 2.72 -9.48 9.86
N LYS A 130 2.80 -10.36 8.84
CA LYS A 130 4.06 -10.78 8.24
C LYS A 130 4.72 -9.68 7.41
N THR A 131 3.91 -8.83 6.77
CA THR A 131 4.39 -7.66 6.03
C THR A 131 4.91 -6.62 7.01
N THR A 132 4.09 -6.25 8.01
CA THR A 132 4.49 -5.33 9.09
C THR A 132 5.74 -5.78 9.83
N ALA A 133 5.89 -7.09 10.10
CA ALA A 133 7.08 -7.64 10.75
C ALA A 133 8.35 -7.49 9.90
N ARG A 134 8.22 -7.61 8.57
CA ARG A 134 9.34 -7.40 7.66
C ARG A 134 9.76 -5.95 7.66
N VAL A 135 8.80 -5.04 7.47
CA VAL A 135 9.05 -3.59 7.48
C VAL A 135 9.71 -3.16 8.78
N ASN A 136 9.14 -3.53 9.94
CA ASN A 136 9.76 -3.24 11.24
C ASN A 136 11.19 -3.80 11.32
N GLY A 137 11.39 -5.04 10.85
CA GLY A 137 12.70 -5.65 10.80
C GLY A 137 13.69 -4.91 9.89
N MET A 138 13.23 -4.34 8.77
CA MET A 138 14.07 -3.55 7.85
C MET A 138 14.47 -2.21 8.47
N TYR A 139 13.54 -1.52 9.15
CA TYR A 139 13.85 -0.31 9.93
C TYR A 139 14.89 -0.59 11.01
N LEU A 140 14.69 -1.65 11.81
CA LEU A 140 15.63 -2.04 12.88
C LEU A 140 17.02 -2.45 12.36
N ARG A 141 17.12 -2.86 11.10
CA ARG A 141 18.40 -3.21 10.44
C ARG A 141 18.97 -2.08 9.59
N HIS A 142 18.31 -0.92 9.55
CA HIS A 142 18.66 0.20 8.66
C HIS A 142 18.71 -0.18 7.17
N THR A 143 17.92 -1.17 6.75
CA THR A 143 17.81 -1.56 5.34
C THR A 143 16.59 -0.94 4.65
N TYR A 144 15.63 -0.41 5.41
CA TYR A 144 14.60 0.47 4.83
C TYR A 144 15.25 1.85 4.55
N THR A 145 15.62 2.09 3.29
CA THR A 145 16.45 3.24 2.88
C THR A 145 15.68 4.18 1.95
N GLU A 146 16.14 5.43 1.84
CA GLU A 146 15.61 6.38 0.86
C GLU A 146 15.72 5.85 -0.58
N ASN A 147 16.76 5.06 -0.88
CA ASN A 147 16.89 4.41 -2.18
C ASN A 147 15.76 3.42 -2.46
N LEU A 148 15.32 2.65 -1.45
CA LEU A 148 14.16 1.78 -1.57
C LEU A 148 12.90 2.60 -1.83
N SER A 149 12.65 3.65 -1.03
CA SER A 149 11.51 4.55 -1.21
C SER A 149 11.51 5.17 -2.61
N ASN A 150 12.65 5.65 -3.08
CA ASN A 150 12.80 6.21 -4.43
C ASN A 150 12.49 5.19 -5.54
N ILE A 151 12.89 3.93 -5.38
CA ILE A 151 12.54 2.87 -6.35
C ILE A 151 11.04 2.59 -6.33
N ILE A 152 10.44 2.53 -5.14
CA ILE A 152 8.99 2.33 -4.99
C ILE A 152 8.26 3.51 -5.64
N ASP A 153 8.46 4.74 -5.14
CA ASP A 153 7.64 5.89 -5.51
C ASP A 153 7.89 6.36 -6.94
N LYS A 154 9.16 6.47 -7.35
CA LYS A 154 9.52 7.12 -8.63
C LYS A 154 9.59 6.15 -9.80
N LYS A 155 9.70 4.85 -9.54
CA LYS A 155 9.93 3.84 -10.60
C LYS A 155 8.82 2.81 -10.68
N LEU A 156 8.42 2.23 -9.56
CA LEU A 156 7.39 1.19 -9.52
C LEU A 156 5.98 1.76 -9.46
N TYR A 157 5.74 2.72 -8.59
CA TYR A 157 4.45 3.37 -8.38
C TYR A 157 4.26 4.59 -9.32
N ASN A 158 5.08 4.69 -10.37
CA ASN A 158 4.89 5.70 -11.40
C ASN A 158 3.70 5.36 -12.32
N TYR A 159 2.86 6.34 -12.60
CA TYR A 159 1.79 6.24 -13.58
C TYR A 159 2.34 6.36 -15.00
N GLU A 160 2.12 5.33 -15.83
CA GLU A 160 2.64 5.24 -17.19
C GLU A 160 1.54 5.62 -18.19
N ASN A 161 1.51 6.90 -18.56
CA ASN A 161 0.43 7.44 -19.38
C ASN A 161 0.66 7.27 -20.89
N ILE A 162 0.52 6.04 -21.40
CA ILE A 162 0.77 5.75 -22.82
C ILE A 162 -0.23 6.46 -23.74
N GLU A 163 -1.51 6.47 -23.38
CA GLU A 163 -2.60 6.94 -24.25
C GLU A 163 -2.68 8.48 -24.32
N GLU A 164 -2.42 9.19 -23.22
CA GLU A 164 -2.32 10.66 -23.30
C GLU A 164 -1.05 11.12 -24.01
N THR A 165 0.05 10.37 -23.88
CA THR A 165 1.30 10.70 -24.57
C THR A 165 1.19 10.47 -26.09
N ILE A 166 0.38 9.49 -26.52
CA ILE A 166 0.19 9.16 -27.93
C ILE A 166 -1.32 8.99 -28.19
N PRO A 167 -2.05 10.10 -28.45
CA PRO A 167 -3.45 10.03 -28.80
C PRO A 167 -3.69 9.12 -30.01
N PHE A 168 -4.78 8.35 -29.98
CA PHE A 168 -5.15 7.40 -31.05
C PHE A 168 -4.10 6.31 -31.33
N ILE A 169 -3.28 5.96 -30.33
CA ILE A 169 -2.29 4.89 -30.44
C ILE A 169 -2.92 3.56 -30.89
N SER A 170 -2.37 2.94 -31.92
CA SER A 170 -2.83 1.63 -32.34
C SER A 170 -2.55 0.57 -31.27
N ASN A 171 -3.42 -0.43 -31.14
CA ASN A 171 -3.25 -1.55 -30.21
C ASN A 171 -1.87 -2.23 -30.32
N LYS A 172 -1.32 -2.33 -31.54
CA LYS A 172 0.01 -2.89 -31.79
C LYS A 172 1.10 -2.02 -31.18
N ARG A 173 1.03 -0.71 -31.37
CA ARG A 173 2.01 0.25 -30.82
C ARG A 173 1.89 0.33 -29.29
N TYR A 174 0.68 0.35 -28.75
CA TYR A 174 0.44 0.31 -27.29
C TYR A 174 1.13 -0.88 -26.63
N LYS A 175 0.91 -2.09 -27.16
CA LYS A 175 1.53 -3.32 -26.64
C LYS A 175 3.07 -3.26 -26.69
N LYS A 176 3.63 -2.71 -27.76
CA LYS A 176 5.09 -2.53 -27.91
C LYS A 176 5.62 -1.56 -26.85
N THR A 177 5.05 -0.37 -26.74
CA THR A 177 5.46 0.66 -25.76
C THR A 177 5.35 0.14 -24.33
N LYS A 178 4.23 -0.52 -23.98
CA LYS A 178 4.06 -1.13 -22.66
C LYS A 178 5.17 -2.16 -22.35
N LYS A 179 5.55 -2.98 -23.32
CA LYS A 179 6.63 -3.96 -23.14
C LYS A 179 7.98 -3.27 -22.89
N GLU A 180 8.29 -2.20 -23.62
CA GLU A 180 9.53 -1.43 -23.46
C GLU A 180 9.62 -0.75 -22.09
N ILE A 181 8.51 -0.16 -21.62
CA ILE A 181 8.41 0.42 -20.27
C ILE A 181 8.68 -0.65 -19.22
N LEU A 182 7.98 -1.79 -19.29
CA LEU A 182 8.13 -2.89 -18.34
C LEU A 182 9.55 -3.47 -18.34
N GLN A 183 10.18 -3.60 -19.50
CA GLN A 183 11.58 -4.03 -19.60
C GLN A 183 12.53 -3.02 -18.93
N THR A 184 12.27 -1.72 -19.11
CA THR A 184 13.05 -0.66 -18.44
C THR A 184 12.91 -0.75 -16.93
N ARG A 185 11.69 -0.95 -16.41
CA ARG A 185 11.46 -1.14 -14.98
C ARG A 185 12.19 -2.38 -14.45
N GLU A 186 12.14 -3.50 -15.18
CA GLU A 186 12.86 -4.73 -14.81
C GLU A 186 14.37 -4.48 -14.71
N ASN A 187 14.96 -3.78 -15.68
CA ASN A 187 16.39 -3.44 -15.68
C ASN A 187 16.76 -2.53 -14.50
N GLU A 188 15.95 -1.53 -14.18
CA GLU A 188 16.16 -0.65 -13.02
C GLU A 188 16.12 -1.43 -11.70
N LEU A 189 15.17 -2.37 -11.55
CA LEU A 189 15.09 -3.26 -10.39
C LEU A 189 16.32 -4.14 -10.25
N LEU A 190 16.76 -4.78 -11.35
CA LEU A 190 17.95 -5.63 -11.33
C LEU A 190 19.21 -4.84 -10.98
N LYS A 191 19.32 -3.60 -11.47
CA LYS A 191 20.41 -2.68 -11.12
C LYS A 191 20.39 -2.33 -9.63
N PHE A 192 19.23 -1.94 -9.10
CA PHE A 192 19.07 -1.65 -7.67
C PHE A 192 19.46 -2.84 -6.79
N LEU A 193 19.03 -4.04 -7.17
CA LEU A 193 19.24 -5.24 -6.36
C LEU A 193 20.69 -5.73 -6.40
N LYS A 194 21.48 -5.44 -7.44
CA LYS A 194 22.74 -6.10 -7.79
C LYS A 194 23.65 -6.41 -6.59
N ASP A 195 23.95 -5.40 -5.79
CA ASP A 195 25.00 -5.45 -4.76
C ASP A 195 24.49 -5.83 -3.36
N TYR A 196 23.18 -6.08 -3.22
CA TYR A 196 22.61 -6.49 -1.94
C TYR A 196 22.79 -7.97 -1.65
N SER A 197 22.78 -8.31 -0.36
CA SER A 197 22.73 -9.69 0.10
C SER A 197 21.45 -10.37 -0.41
N VAL A 198 21.47 -11.70 -0.53
CA VAL A 198 20.30 -12.51 -0.91
C VAL A 198 19.11 -12.20 0.00
N LYS A 199 19.36 -12.10 1.31
CA LYS A 199 18.33 -11.80 2.30
C LYS A 199 17.68 -10.45 2.03
N ASP A 200 18.49 -9.41 1.83
CA ASP A 200 17.98 -8.06 1.60
C ASP A 200 17.28 -7.95 0.25
N LYS A 201 17.79 -8.62 -0.80
CA LYS A 201 17.10 -8.73 -2.09
C LYS A 201 15.70 -9.28 -1.94
N ILE A 202 15.54 -10.37 -1.17
CA ILE A 202 14.23 -10.97 -0.92
C ILE A 202 13.35 -10.03 -0.10
N ASP A 203 13.87 -9.38 0.94
CA ASP A 203 13.11 -8.41 1.72
C ASP A 203 12.61 -7.26 0.85
N TYR A 204 13.46 -6.65 0.02
CA TYR A 204 13.08 -5.58 -0.91
C TYR A 204 12.05 -6.03 -1.94
N ILE A 205 12.23 -7.19 -2.56
CA ILE A 205 11.25 -7.72 -3.55
C ILE A 205 9.89 -7.96 -2.89
N GLN A 206 9.88 -8.49 -1.68
CA GLN A 206 8.65 -8.73 -0.94
C GLN A 206 7.97 -7.41 -0.56
N GLU A 207 8.74 -6.43 -0.12
CA GLU A 207 8.24 -5.10 0.23
C GLU A 207 7.63 -4.40 -0.98
N MET A 208 8.41 -4.20 -2.05
CA MET A 208 7.95 -3.60 -3.30
C MET A 208 6.68 -4.28 -3.84
N ARG A 209 6.61 -5.61 -3.76
CA ARG A 209 5.43 -6.36 -4.23
C ARG A 209 4.21 -6.11 -3.35
N ASN A 210 4.38 -6.05 -2.03
CA ASN A 210 3.27 -5.84 -1.12
C ASN A 210 2.75 -4.41 -1.24
N THR A 211 3.63 -3.41 -1.33
CA THR A 211 3.23 -2.02 -1.59
C THR A 211 2.37 -1.90 -2.85
N LEU A 212 2.76 -2.50 -3.97
CA LEU A 212 1.93 -2.47 -5.20
C LEU A 212 0.58 -3.20 -5.06
N ILE A 213 0.48 -4.20 -4.18
CA ILE A 213 -0.80 -4.88 -3.91
C ILE A 213 -1.69 -4.01 -3.01
N GLU A 214 -1.09 -3.37 -2.01
CA GLU A 214 -1.73 -2.44 -1.08
C GLU A 214 -2.29 -1.24 -1.85
N GLU A 215 -1.47 -0.54 -2.64
CA GLU A 215 -1.88 0.58 -3.51
C GLU A 215 -3.04 0.22 -4.43
N ARG A 216 -2.94 -0.93 -5.13
CA ARG A 216 -4.02 -1.38 -6.01
C ARG A 216 -5.33 -1.60 -5.24
N THR A 217 -5.24 -2.12 -4.02
CA THR A 217 -6.42 -2.36 -3.16
C THR A 217 -6.99 -1.05 -2.64
N ALA A 218 -6.15 -0.11 -2.22
CA ALA A 218 -6.54 1.21 -1.74
C ALA A 218 -7.26 2.01 -2.83
N TYR A 219 -6.71 2.06 -4.05
CA TYR A 219 -7.38 2.71 -5.18
C TYR A 219 -8.72 2.07 -5.55
N THR A 220 -8.81 0.73 -5.49
CA THR A 220 -10.09 0.05 -5.77
C THR A 220 -11.17 0.45 -4.76
N GLU A 221 -10.80 0.60 -3.49
CA GLU A 221 -11.73 1.10 -2.46
C GLU A 221 -12.00 2.59 -2.62
N GLU A 222 -11.00 3.41 -2.95
CA GLU A 222 -11.17 4.84 -3.24
C GLU A 222 -12.19 5.07 -4.36
N GLU A 223 -12.05 4.39 -5.50
CA GLU A 223 -12.96 4.49 -6.65
C GLU A 223 -14.41 4.18 -6.23
N LYS A 224 -14.59 3.10 -5.48
CA LYS A 224 -15.89 2.67 -4.98
C LYS A 224 -16.55 3.75 -4.12
N TYR A 225 -15.85 4.33 -3.16
CA TYR A 225 -16.45 5.37 -2.30
C TYR A 225 -16.57 6.70 -3.02
N ALA A 226 -15.64 7.05 -3.91
CA ALA A 226 -15.77 8.20 -4.79
C ALA A 226 -17.05 8.12 -5.64
N TRP A 227 -17.40 6.92 -6.14
CA TRP A 227 -18.63 6.71 -6.91
C TRP A 227 -19.88 6.90 -6.05
N ILE A 228 -19.86 6.41 -4.81
CA ILE A 228 -20.96 6.63 -3.85
C ILE A 228 -21.12 8.13 -3.58
N LEU A 229 -20.03 8.86 -3.30
CA LEU A 229 -20.06 10.30 -3.06
C LEU A 229 -20.60 11.09 -4.26
N THR A 230 -20.17 10.71 -5.47
CA THR A 230 -20.63 11.35 -6.71
C THR A 230 -22.10 11.08 -6.99
N LYS A 231 -22.55 9.82 -6.86
CA LYS A 231 -23.90 9.43 -7.24
C LYS A 231 -24.96 9.77 -6.19
N LYS A 232 -24.67 9.47 -4.92
CA LYS A 232 -25.60 9.66 -3.79
C LYS A 232 -25.54 11.07 -3.24
N HIS A 233 -24.34 11.60 -3.01
CA HIS A 233 -24.15 12.91 -2.36
C HIS A 233 -23.92 14.06 -3.34
N LYS A 234 -23.93 13.79 -4.66
CA LYS A 234 -23.76 14.78 -5.74
C LYS A 234 -22.48 15.62 -5.61
N ILE A 235 -21.44 15.04 -5.02
CA ILE A 235 -20.14 15.70 -4.86
C ILE A 235 -19.37 15.60 -6.16
N HIS A 236 -18.90 16.74 -6.67
CA HIS A 236 -17.93 16.76 -7.77
C HIS A 236 -16.52 16.53 -7.22
N LEU A 237 -15.89 15.44 -7.65
CA LEU A 237 -14.52 15.08 -7.30
C LEU A 237 -13.62 15.33 -8.53
N PRO A 238 -12.66 16.27 -8.49
CA PRO A 238 -11.88 16.69 -9.65
C PRO A 238 -11.17 15.55 -10.39
N LYS A 239 -10.72 14.53 -9.65
CA LYS A 239 -9.97 13.38 -10.18
C LYS A 239 -10.80 12.11 -10.33
N PHE A 240 -12.13 12.20 -10.30
CA PHE A 240 -13.00 11.01 -10.31
C PHE A 240 -12.71 10.05 -11.46
N ASN A 241 -12.46 10.59 -12.66
CA ASN A 241 -12.15 9.80 -13.85
C ASN A 241 -10.72 9.23 -13.85
N GLU A 242 -9.79 9.84 -13.11
CA GLU A 242 -8.41 9.39 -12.96
C GLU A 242 -8.31 8.24 -11.93
N ILE A 243 -9.12 8.29 -10.86
CA ILE A 243 -9.16 7.28 -9.79
C ILE A 243 -9.51 5.88 -10.35
N GLY A 244 -10.34 5.80 -11.40
CA GLY A 244 -10.68 4.54 -12.07
C GLY A 244 -9.68 4.05 -13.13
N ASN A 245 -8.71 4.88 -13.55
CA ASN A 245 -7.75 4.49 -14.60
C ASN A 245 -6.50 3.80 -14.03
N LEU A 246 -6.68 2.73 -13.26
CA LEU A 246 -5.55 1.98 -12.69
C LEU A 246 -4.66 1.30 -13.74
N LYS A 247 -5.08 1.28 -15.01
CA LYS A 247 -4.34 0.65 -16.10
C LYS A 247 -2.99 1.29 -16.32
N GLY A 248 -2.85 2.61 -16.12
CA GLY A 248 -1.57 3.30 -16.31
C GLY A 248 -0.50 2.90 -15.28
N TYR A 249 -0.87 2.45 -14.08
CA TYR A 249 0.11 2.03 -13.08
C TYR A 249 0.78 0.69 -13.41
N PHE A 250 0.17 -0.16 -14.24
CA PHE A 250 0.65 -1.52 -14.54
C PHE A 250 0.96 -2.36 -13.30
N PHE A 251 0.13 -2.26 -12.25
CA PHE A 251 0.34 -2.97 -10.99
C PHE A 251 0.56 -4.47 -11.18
N ASP A 252 -0.29 -5.15 -11.95
CA ASP A 252 -0.23 -6.60 -12.14
C ASP A 252 1.04 -7.04 -12.87
N GLU A 253 1.44 -6.31 -13.91
CA GLU A 253 2.65 -6.61 -14.66
C GLU A 253 3.92 -6.37 -13.82
N LYS A 254 3.98 -5.25 -13.09
CA LYS A 254 5.10 -4.94 -12.19
C LYS A 254 5.19 -5.97 -11.05
N ILE A 255 4.07 -6.40 -10.48
CA ILE A 255 4.01 -7.50 -9.49
C ILE A 255 4.53 -8.81 -10.10
N LYS A 256 4.20 -9.11 -11.36
CA LYS A 256 4.67 -10.32 -12.05
C LYS A 256 6.19 -10.30 -12.25
N ILE A 257 6.77 -9.16 -12.62
CA ILE A 257 8.22 -8.96 -12.72
C ILE A 257 8.88 -9.24 -11.37
N LEU A 258 8.39 -8.63 -10.28
CA LEU A 258 8.92 -8.83 -8.93
C LEU A 258 8.86 -10.30 -8.50
N LYS A 259 7.77 -11.01 -8.80
CA LYS A 259 7.64 -12.46 -8.53
C LYS A 259 8.67 -13.29 -9.30
N LYS A 260 8.87 -12.97 -10.59
CA LYS A 260 9.86 -13.64 -11.45
C LYS A 260 11.27 -13.48 -10.88
N ILE A 261 11.70 -12.23 -10.63
CA ILE A 261 13.03 -11.93 -10.08
C ILE A 261 13.22 -12.64 -8.73
N GLY A 262 12.21 -12.57 -7.84
CA GLY A 262 12.28 -13.23 -6.53
C GLY A 262 12.42 -14.76 -6.64
N PHE A 263 11.72 -15.37 -7.58
CA PHE A 263 11.83 -16.81 -7.85
C PHE A 263 13.23 -17.19 -8.35
N GLU A 264 13.77 -16.44 -9.31
CA GLU A 264 15.10 -16.69 -9.88
C GLU A 264 16.21 -16.59 -8.83
N ILE A 265 16.13 -15.61 -7.92
CA ILE A 265 17.08 -15.47 -6.80
C ILE A 265 17.00 -16.69 -5.88
N ILE A 266 15.79 -17.10 -5.48
CA ILE A 266 15.60 -18.25 -4.57
C ILE A 266 16.08 -19.55 -5.23
N ASP A 267 15.77 -19.76 -6.50
CA ASP A 267 16.17 -20.95 -7.24
C ASP A 267 17.69 -21.06 -7.36
N LYS A 268 18.37 -19.95 -7.69
CA LYS A 268 19.84 -19.89 -7.74
C LYS A 268 20.46 -20.29 -6.39
N GLU A 269 19.98 -19.71 -5.30
CA GLU A 269 20.50 -19.98 -3.96
C GLU A 269 20.27 -21.42 -3.51
N ARG A 270 19.10 -21.99 -3.83
CA ARG A 270 18.81 -23.41 -3.56
C ARG A 270 19.77 -24.33 -4.32
N LYS A 271 20.04 -24.03 -5.60
CA LYS A 271 20.99 -24.79 -6.43
C LYS A 271 22.42 -24.71 -5.86
N GLU A 272 22.87 -23.53 -5.46
CA GLU A 272 24.19 -23.34 -4.84
C GLU A 272 24.31 -24.07 -3.50
N HIS A 273 23.29 -23.99 -2.65
CA HIS A 273 23.24 -24.72 -1.40
C HIS A 273 23.30 -26.24 -1.61
N ALA A 274 22.50 -26.77 -2.55
CA ALA A 274 22.51 -28.18 -2.90
C ALA A 274 23.88 -28.67 -3.41
N LYS A 275 24.59 -27.85 -4.20
CA LYS A 275 25.97 -28.15 -4.64
C LYS A 275 26.93 -28.23 -3.44
N LYS A 276 26.89 -27.26 -2.52
CA LYS A 276 27.74 -27.24 -1.31
C LYS A 276 27.53 -28.48 -0.44
N LEU A 277 26.28 -28.93 -0.27
CA LEU A 277 25.96 -30.15 0.48
C LEU A 277 26.54 -31.41 -0.17
N LYS A 278 26.47 -31.52 -1.51
CA LYS A 278 27.05 -32.66 -2.24
C LYS A 278 28.56 -32.73 -2.09
N THR A 279 29.26 -31.59 -2.13
CA THR A 279 30.71 -31.54 -1.96
C THR A 279 31.14 -31.90 -0.54
N ARG A 280 30.37 -31.48 0.48
CA ARG A 280 30.63 -31.83 1.89
C ARG A 280 30.40 -33.30 2.23
N ARG A 281 29.53 -34.01 1.50
CA ARG A 281 29.30 -35.45 1.68
C ARG A 281 30.34 -36.33 0.96
N LYS A 282 31.16 -35.74 0.09
CA LYS A 282 32.24 -36.41 -0.64
C LYS A 282 33.62 -36.24 0.02
N LYS A 283 33.69 -35.43 1.08
CA LYS A 283 34.84 -35.32 1.98
C LYS A 283 34.49 -36.02 3.28
#